data_AF-A0A6I4WDQ3-F1
#
_entry.id   AF-A0A6I4WDQ3-F1
#
_cell.length_a   1.000
_cell.length_b   1.000
_cell.length_c   1.000
_cell.angle_alpha   90.00
_cell.angle_beta   90.00
_cell.angle_gamma   90.00
#
_symmetry.space_group_name_H-M   'P 1'
#
loop_
_entity.id
_entity.type
_entity.pdbx_description
1 polymer ?
#
loop_
_entity_poly.entity_id
_entity_poly.type
_entity_poly.pdbx_seq_one_letter_code
_entity_poly.pdbx_strand_id
1 'polypeptide(L)'
;MSGDGLMRTEHPEVAAEKVAACARDIADALNGYGVLGKAPEDVSPQPCDEVEVANPVSGEPAEAASRPWFVDYSPYVMMYIDYADLKTPDDVRPALAQVGARLADMGWTPRTASVDANELVIEAPGGGYGAVIGGIVLGDGQPRVTVIVSSPCLRHPGETAQET
;
A
#
# COMPACT_ATOMS: atom_id res chain seq x y z
N MET A 1 18.84 -2.63 19.45
CA MET A 1 19.86 -2.12 18.53
C MET A 1 19.12 -1.31 17.49
N SER A 2 19.03 0.00 17.72
CA SER A 2 18.28 0.93 16.89
C SER A 2 19.03 1.09 15.57
N GLY A 3 18.59 0.35 14.56
CA GLY A 3 19.13 0.49 13.22
C GLY A 3 18.65 1.80 12.65
N ASP A 4 19.47 2.85 12.76
CA ASP A 4 19.49 3.95 11.79
C ASP A 4 19.95 3.40 10.42
N GLY A 5 19.20 2.41 9.90
CA GLY A 5 19.28 2.07 8.50
C GLY A 5 18.81 3.32 7.75
N LEU A 6 19.72 3.93 6.98
CA LEU A 6 19.43 5.08 6.12
C LEU A 6 18.08 4.88 5.45
N MET A 7 17.06 5.60 5.94
CA MET A 7 15.71 5.54 5.41
C MET A 7 15.75 5.91 3.93
N ARG A 8 15.12 5.09 3.08
CA ARG A 8 15.20 5.26 1.63
C ARG A 8 14.63 6.61 1.23
N THR A 9 15.39 7.39 0.46
CA THR A 9 14.90 8.61 -0.19
C THR A 9 14.22 8.26 -1.51
N GLU A 10 13.04 8.82 -1.75
CA GLU A 10 12.32 8.65 -3.00
C GLU A 10 11.37 9.83 -3.25
N HIS A 11 11.11 10.15 -4.51
CA HIS A 11 10.15 11.20 -4.83
C HIS A 11 8.71 10.69 -4.61
N PRO A 12 7.77 11.50 -4.06
CA PRO A 12 6.38 11.11 -3.87
C PRO A 12 5.71 10.51 -5.11
N GLU A 13 5.91 11.12 -6.27
CA GLU A 13 5.37 10.64 -7.55
C GLU A 13 5.81 9.21 -7.85
N VAL A 14 7.11 8.93 -7.73
CA VAL A 14 7.69 7.60 -7.99
C VAL A 14 7.16 6.58 -6.99
N ALA A 15 7.06 6.97 -5.71
CA ALA A 15 6.50 6.11 -4.69
C ALA A 15 5.03 5.79 -4.95
N ALA A 16 4.24 6.79 -5.36
CA ALA A 16 2.84 6.64 -5.70
C ALA A 16 2.63 5.76 -6.94
N GLU A 17 3.44 5.92 -7.98
CA GLU A 17 3.42 5.04 -9.17
C GLU A 17 3.68 3.58 -8.82
N LYS A 18 4.61 3.32 -7.90
CA LYS A 18 4.92 1.96 -7.42
C LYS A 18 3.78 1.37 -6.59
N VAL A 19 3.15 2.16 -5.72
CA VAL A 19 1.94 1.72 -4.99
C VAL A 19 0.78 1.46 -5.97
N ALA A 20 0.59 2.31 -6.96
CA ALA A 20 -0.44 2.11 -7.99
C ALA A 20 -0.18 0.85 -8.82
N ALA A 21 1.07 0.57 -9.19
CA ALA A 21 1.44 -0.68 -9.84
C ALA A 21 1.10 -1.90 -8.97
N CYS A 22 1.40 -1.82 -7.66
CA CYS A 22 1.04 -2.86 -6.71
C CYS A 22 -0.49 -3.06 -6.60
N ALA A 23 -1.26 -1.97 -6.59
CA ALA A 23 -2.73 -2.03 -6.60
C ALA A 23 -3.29 -2.66 -7.89
N ARG A 24 -2.64 -2.44 -9.05
CA ARG A 24 -2.99 -3.10 -10.32
C ARG A 24 -2.73 -4.61 -10.26
N ASP A 25 -1.58 -5.04 -9.75
CA ASP A 25 -1.29 -6.47 -9.56
C ASP A 25 -2.36 -7.14 -8.70
N ILE A 26 -2.79 -6.47 -7.62
CA ILE A 26 -3.85 -6.98 -6.74
C ILE A 26 -5.22 -6.99 -7.45
N ALA A 27 -5.54 -5.96 -8.23
CA ALA A 27 -6.76 -5.95 -9.04
C ALA A 27 -6.79 -7.12 -10.05
N ASP A 28 -5.65 -7.41 -10.69
CA ASP A 28 -5.50 -8.53 -11.62
C ASP A 28 -5.61 -9.88 -10.89
N ALA A 29 -5.01 -10.00 -9.69
CA ALA A 29 -5.15 -11.19 -8.86
C ALA A 29 -6.61 -11.41 -8.41
N LEU A 30 -7.35 -10.34 -8.11
CA LEU A 30 -8.77 -10.36 -7.76
C LEU A 30 -9.69 -10.64 -8.95
N ASN A 31 -9.21 -10.52 -10.20
CA ASN A 31 -10.04 -10.67 -11.37
C ASN A 31 -10.77 -12.03 -11.39
N GLY A 32 -12.09 -11.99 -11.48
CA GLY A 32 -12.96 -13.16 -11.39
C GLY A 32 -13.55 -13.40 -10.00
N TYR A 33 -12.97 -12.84 -8.93
CA TYR A 33 -13.49 -12.95 -7.55
C TYR A 33 -14.10 -11.66 -7.04
N GLY A 34 -13.48 -10.52 -7.35
CA GLY A 34 -13.92 -9.23 -6.87
C GLY A 34 -13.46 -8.11 -7.78
N VAL A 35 -13.83 -6.89 -7.43
CA VAL A 35 -13.43 -5.68 -8.14
C VAL A 35 -13.14 -4.61 -7.09
N LEU A 36 -12.01 -3.91 -7.24
CA LEU A 36 -11.68 -2.75 -6.42
C LEU A 36 -12.65 -1.60 -6.72
N GLY A 37 -13.07 -0.89 -5.68
CA GLY A 37 -13.97 0.26 -5.79
C GLY A 37 -13.30 1.54 -6.26
N LYS A 38 -11.97 1.63 -6.16
CA LYS A 38 -11.16 2.80 -6.53
C LYS A 38 -10.24 2.52 -7.71
N ALA A 39 -9.79 3.59 -8.36
CA ALA A 39 -8.76 3.50 -9.38
C ALA A 39 -7.41 3.21 -8.68
N PRO A 40 -6.53 2.34 -9.23
CA PRO A 40 -5.23 2.05 -8.64
C PRO A 40 -4.36 3.30 -8.38
N GLU A 41 -4.62 4.38 -9.11
CA GLU A 41 -3.94 5.66 -9.00
C GLU A 41 -4.43 6.54 -7.83
N ASP A 42 -5.50 6.13 -7.12
CA ASP A 42 -6.05 6.81 -5.93
C ASP A 42 -5.16 6.56 -4.69
N VAL A 43 -3.87 6.88 -4.84
CA VAL A 43 -2.84 6.78 -3.82
C VAL A 43 -2.77 8.07 -3.04
N SER A 44 -2.70 7.96 -1.71
CA SER A 44 -2.62 9.09 -0.80
C SER A 44 -1.41 8.96 0.13
N PRO A 45 -0.72 10.07 0.43
CA PRO A 45 0.38 10.04 1.38
C PRO A 45 -0.13 10.10 2.82
N GLN A 46 0.60 9.46 3.72
CA GLN A 46 0.40 9.51 5.15
C GLN A 46 1.74 9.78 5.85
N PRO A 47 1.75 10.47 7.00
CA PRO A 47 2.96 10.53 7.83
C PRO A 47 3.31 9.12 8.32
N CYS A 48 4.60 8.81 8.43
CA CYS A 48 4.99 7.58 9.11
C CYS A 48 4.60 7.65 10.59
N ASP A 49 4.05 6.56 11.14
CA ASP A 49 3.70 6.46 12.56
C ASP A 49 4.90 6.88 13.45
N GLU A 50 4.61 7.59 14.53
CA GLU A 50 5.58 8.09 15.54
C GLU A 50 6.49 9.26 15.10
N VAL A 51 6.44 9.70 13.84
CA VAL A 51 7.22 10.85 13.41
C VAL A 51 6.36 12.11 13.50
N GLU A 52 6.67 13.00 14.45
CA GLU A 52 6.21 14.38 14.36
C GLU A 52 6.51 14.86 12.93
N VAL A 53 5.54 15.51 12.29
CA VAL A 53 5.68 16.14 10.96
C VAL A 53 6.74 17.25 11.08
N ALA A 54 8.01 16.85 11.19
CA ALA A 54 9.04 17.69 11.78
C ALA A 54 9.75 18.53 10.72
N ASN A 55 9.75 18.07 9.47
CA ASN A 55 10.53 18.68 8.41
C ASN A 55 9.64 19.05 7.21
N PRO A 56 9.30 20.34 7.06
CA PRO A 56 8.63 20.81 5.85
C PRO A 56 9.55 20.61 4.64
N VAL A 57 8.95 20.15 3.54
CA VAL A 57 9.64 20.02 2.25
C VAL A 57 9.66 21.39 1.57
N SER A 58 10.83 21.81 1.07
CA SER A 58 10.98 23.09 0.36
C SER A 58 11.14 22.89 -1.15
N GLY A 59 10.69 23.88 -1.94
CA GLY A 59 11.06 23.99 -3.36
C GLY A 59 10.16 23.30 -4.38
N GLU A 60 9.00 22.76 -4.00
CA GLU A 60 8.04 22.17 -4.94
C GLU A 60 7.19 23.25 -5.67
N PRO A 61 6.88 23.07 -6.98
CA PRO A 61 5.97 23.96 -7.71
C PRO A 61 4.55 23.97 -7.13
N ALA A 62 3.83 25.10 -7.23
CA ALA A 62 2.44 25.19 -6.77
C ALA A 62 1.49 24.18 -7.45
N GLU A 63 1.79 23.76 -8.68
CA GLU A 63 1.04 22.73 -9.38
C GLU A 63 1.20 21.35 -8.72
N ALA A 64 2.34 21.07 -8.07
CA ALA A 64 2.57 19.82 -7.37
C ALA A 64 1.63 19.69 -6.16
N ALA A 65 1.39 20.77 -5.42
CA ALA A 65 0.44 20.81 -4.29
C ALA A 65 -1.02 20.45 -4.66
N SER A 66 -1.36 20.44 -5.96
CA SER A 66 -2.67 19.99 -6.45
C SER A 66 -2.74 18.49 -6.76
N ARG A 67 -1.61 17.76 -6.69
CA ARG A 67 -1.54 16.33 -6.99
C ARG A 67 -2.03 15.51 -5.79
N PRO A 68 -2.76 14.40 -6.02
CA PRO A 68 -3.29 13.57 -4.93
C PRO A 68 -2.20 12.89 -4.08
N TRP A 69 -1.00 12.73 -4.64
CA TRP A 69 0.17 12.14 -3.98
C TRP A 69 1.15 13.18 -3.43
N PHE A 70 0.83 14.48 -3.43
CA PHE A 70 1.74 15.52 -2.97
C PHE A 70 2.06 15.40 -1.47
N VAL A 71 3.32 15.65 -1.10
CA VAL A 71 3.78 15.58 0.30
C VAL A 71 4.63 16.81 0.63
N ASP A 72 4.18 17.60 1.59
CA ASP A 72 4.93 18.75 2.14
C ASP A 72 5.69 18.40 3.43
N TYR A 73 5.78 17.11 3.76
CA TYR A 73 6.45 16.58 4.94
C TYR A 73 7.39 15.41 4.64
N SER A 74 8.35 15.20 5.52
CA SER A 74 9.24 14.03 5.54
C SER A 74 9.40 13.56 6.99
N PRO A 75 9.39 12.25 7.25
CA PRO A 75 9.19 11.14 6.31
C PRO A 75 7.71 10.83 6.05
N TYR A 76 7.45 10.05 5.00
CA TYR A 76 6.09 9.72 4.55
C TYR A 76 5.95 8.27 4.09
N VAL A 77 4.71 7.79 4.01
CA VAL A 77 4.30 6.53 3.39
C VAL A 77 3.28 6.85 2.29
N MET A 78 3.38 6.19 1.15
CA MET A 78 2.31 6.17 0.14
C MET A 78 1.37 4.99 0.39
N MET A 79 0.07 5.25 0.41
CA MET A 79 -0.94 4.25 0.70
C MET A 79 -2.07 4.24 -0.33
N TYR A 80 -2.46 3.05 -0.74
CA TYR A 80 -3.73 2.78 -1.40
C TYR A 80 -4.59 1.96 -0.42
N ILE A 81 -5.81 2.42 -0.15
CA ILE A 81 -6.75 1.74 0.75
C ILE A 81 -8.09 1.63 0.07
N ASP A 82 -8.59 0.41 -0.05
CA ASP A 82 -9.87 0.15 -0.68
C ASP A 82 -10.54 -1.13 -0.14
N TYR A 83 -11.78 -1.35 -0.56
CA TYR A 83 -12.50 -2.59 -0.37
C TYR A 83 -12.86 -3.20 -1.73
N ALA A 84 -12.69 -4.50 -1.85
CA ALA A 84 -13.20 -5.26 -2.98
C ALA A 84 -14.45 -6.03 -2.57
N ASP A 85 -15.56 -5.79 -3.27
CA ASP A 85 -16.76 -6.62 -3.18
C ASP A 85 -16.49 -7.97 -3.83
N LEU A 86 -16.76 -9.07 -3.12
CA LEU A 86 -16.69 -10.40 -3.72
C LEU A 86 -17.95 -10.66 -4.55
N LYS A 87 -17.77 -11.22 -5.75
CA LYS A 87 -18.83 -11.52 -6.72
C LYS A 87 -19.73 -12.66 -6.28
N THR A 88 -19.19 -13.60 -5.52
CA THR A 88 -19.90 -14.76 -4.96
C THR A 88 -19.81 -14.71 -3.43
N PRO A 89 -20.85 -15.14 -2.69
CA PRO A 89 -20.82 -15.28 -1.23
C PRO A 89 -19.91 -16.43 -0.73
N ASP A 90 -18.77 -16.63 -1.39
CA ASP A 90 -17.83 -17.68 -1.02
C ASP A 90 -17.12 -17.31 0.29
N ASP A 91 -16.65 -18.34 1.01
CA ASP A 91 -15.80 -18.11 2.20
C ASP A 91 -14.59 -17.25 1.78
N VAL A 92 -14.32 -16.21 2.56
CA VAL A 92 -13.25 -15.25 2.28
C VAL A 92 -11.88 -15.92 2.26
N ARG A 93 -11.71 -17.00 3.03
CA ARG A 93 -10.44 -17.73 3.12
C ARG A 93 -10.01 -18.36 1.78
N PRO A 94 -10.84 -19.15 1.09
CA PRO A 94 -10.55 -19.61 -0.27
C PRO A 94 -10.19 -18.48 -1.25
N ALA A 95 -10.88 -17.34 -1.20
CA ALA A 95 -10.58 -16.20 -2.07
C ALA A 95 -9.19 -15.63 -1.79
N LEU A 96 -8.84 -15.40 -0.52
CA LEU A 96 -7.52 -14.92 -0.12
C LEU A 96 -6.39 -15.89 -0.50
N ALA A 97 -6.60 -17.19 -0.35
CA ALA A 97 -5.63 -18.20 -0.75
C ALA A 97 -5.35 -18.17 -2.27
N GLN A 98 -6.40 -18.00 -3.08
CA GLN A 98 -6.28 -17.92 -4.54
C GLN A 98 -5.63 -16.61 -5.00
N VAL A 99 -5.98 -15.48 -4.38
CA VAL A 99 -5.32 -14.19 -4.60
C VAL A 99 -3.83 -14.29 -4.25
N GLY A 100 -3.50 -14.88 -3.10
CA GLY A 100 -2.11 -15.09 -2.67
C GLY A 100 -1.31 -15.94 -3.65
N ALA A 101 -1.89 -17.03 -4.17
CA ALA A 101 -1.24 -17.87 -5.17
C ALA A 101 -0.96 -17.10 -6.48
N ARG A 102 -1.93 -16.32 -6.97
CA ARG A 102 -1.75 -15.51 -8.20
C ARG A 102 -0.69 -14.43 -8.02
N LEU A 103 -0.68 -13.75 -6.86
CA LEU A 103 0.37 -12.77 -6.55
C LEU A 103 1.74 -13.43 -6.50
N ALA A 104 1.84 -14.63 -5.92
CA ALA A 104 3.09 -15.39 -5.91
C ALA A 104 3.58 -15.76 -7.32
N ASP A 105 2.66 -16.10 -8.25
CA ASP A 105 3.00 -16.32 -9.67
C ASP A 105 3.53 -15.04 -10.35
N MET A 106 3.15 -13.86 -9.84
CA MET A 106 3.67 -12.55 -10.26
C MET A 106 4.98 -12.15 -9.53
N GLY A 107 5.52 -13.03 -8.69
CA GLY A 107 6.79 -12.81 -7.98
C GLY A 107 6.66 -12.12 -6.62
N TRP A 108 5.45 -11.93 -6.11
CA TRP A 108 5.23 -11.45 -4.76
C TRP A 108 5.55 -12.53 -3.73
N THR A 109 5.97 -12.12 -2.52
CA THR A 109 6.39 -13.03 -1.45
C THR A 109 5.48 -12.90 -0.23
N PRO A 110 4.72 -13.95 0.15
CA PRO A 110 3.94 -13.95 1.39
C PRO A 110 4.84 -13.77 2.62
N ARG A 111 4.50 -12.80 3.48
CA ARG A 111 5.24 -12.49 4.72
C ARG A 111 4.70 -13.27 5.91
N THR A 112 3.41 -13.61 5.90
CA THR A 112 2.78 -14.51 6.85
C THR A 112 2.12 -15.68 6.13
N ALA A 113 2.44 -16.89 6.57
CA ALA A 113 1.73 -18.12 6.19
C ALA A 113 0.80 -18.55 7.33
N SER A 114 0.01 -17.61 7.89
CA SER A 114 -0.98 -18.00 8.89
C SER A 114 -2.15 -18.67 8.18
N VAL A 115 -2.18 -19.99 8.25
CA VAL A 115 -3.23 -20.86 7.67
C VAL A 115 -4.62 -20.58 8.29
N ASP A 116 -4.66 -19.82 9.39
CA ASP A 116 -5.88 -19.48 10.15
C ASP A 116 -6.31 -18.00 10.04
N ALA A 117 -5.58 -17.15 9.33
CA ALA A 117 -5.92 -15.73 9.28
C ALA A 117 -6.85 -15.40 8.10
N ASN A 118 -7.94 -14.68 8.37
CA ASN A 118 -8.67 -13.90 7.36
C ASN A 118 -7.81 -12.72 6.86
N GLU A 119 -6.51 -12.92 6.66
CA GLU A 119 -5.56 -11.86 6.30
C GLU A 119 -4.36 -12.46 5.57
N LEU A 120 -3.98 -11.81 4.48
CA LEU A 120 -2.78 -12.08 3.70
C LEU A 120 -1.86 -10.86 3.79
N VAL A 121 -0.68 -11.03 4.38
CA VAL A 121 0.39 -10.03 4.33
C VAL A 121 1.42 -10.48 3.31
N ILE A 122 1.68 -9.63 2.32
CA ILE A 122 2.46 -10.00 1.14
C ILE A 122 3.35 -8.84 0.69
N GLU A 123 4.58 -9.16 0.28
CA GLU A 123 5.57 -8.19 -0.18
C GLU A 123 5.68 -8.22 -1.70
N ALA A 124 5.70 -7.05 -2.32
CA ALA A 124 5.86 -6.89 -3.76
C ALA A 124 7.33 -7.11 -4.17
N PRO A 125 7.59 -7.55 -5.41
CA PRO A 125 8.95 -7.54 -5.94
C PRO A 125 9.50 -6.11 -5.97
N GLY A 126 10.76 -5.91 -5.59
CA GLY A 126 11.43 -4.60 -5.68
C GLY A 126 11.58 -3.81 -4.38
N GLY A 127 11.33 -4.43 -3.22
CA GLY A 127 11.89 -4.01 -1.94
C GLY A 127 10.99 -3.08 -1.12
N GLY A 128 10.41 -3.64 -0.06
CA GLY A 128 9.76 -2.92 1.03
C GLY A 128 8.33 -2.45 0.77
N TYR A 129 7.84 -2.53 -0.47
CA TYR A 129 6.42 -2.36 -0.77
C TYR A 129 5.66 -3.64 -0.48
N GLY A 130 4.39 -3.52 -0.12
CA GLY A 130 3.56 -4.68 0.08
C GLY A 130 2.12 -4.35 0.28
N ALA A 131 1.36 -5.37 0.64
CA ALA A 131 -0.04 -5.25 0.94
C ALA A 131 -0.46 -6.11 2.13
N VAL A 132 -1.50 -5.63 2.80
CA VAL A 132 -2.33 -6.39 3.72
C VAL A 132 -3.70 -6.53 3.08
N ILE A 133 -4.13 -7.78 2.86
CA ILE A 133 -5.42 -8.11 2.27
C ILE A 133 -6.23 -8.89 3.31
N GLY A 134 -7.21 -8.22 3.90
CA GLY A 134 -8.00 -8.75 5.02
C GLY A 134 -9.42 -9.12 4.60
N GLY A 135 -9.97 -10.19 5.15
CA GLY A 135 -11.34 -10.63 4.93
C GLY A 135 -12.31 -10.06 5.95
N ILE A 136 -13.41 -9.48 5.49
CA ILE A 136 -14.49 -8.97 6.33
C ILE A 136 -15.84 -9.53 5.87
N VAL A 137 -16.74 -9.79 6.81
CA VAL A 137 -18.13 -10.13 6.54
C VAL A 137 -19.00 -9.02 7.09
N LEU A 138 -19.79 -8.38 6.21
CA LEU A 138 -20.70 -7.30 6.60
C LEU A 138 -21.94 -7.85 7.33
N GLY A 139 -22.68 -6.96 8.00
CA GLY A 139 -23.84 -7.32 8.82
C GLY A 139 -25.03 -7.94 8.05
N ASP A 140 -25.02 -7.85 6.71
CA ASP A 140 -25.97 -8.51 5.80
C ASP A 140 -25.45 -9.84 5.22
N GLY A 141 -24.27 -10.29 5.67
CA GLY A 141 -23.62 -11.51 5.20
C GLY A 141 -22.84 -11.33 3.90
N GLN A 142 -22.72 -10.10 3.37
CA GLN A 142 -21.91 -9.85 2.16
C GLN A 142 -20.42 -9.88 2.50
N PRO A 143 -19.63 -10.80 1.93
CA PRO A 143 -18.19 -10.84 2.16
C PRO A 143 -17.48 -9.79 1.31
N ARG A 144 -16.46 -9.14 1.89
CA ARG A 144 -15.53 -8.23 1.21
C ARG A 144 -14.11 -8.56 1.60
N VAL A 145 -13.18 -8.07 0.81
CA VAL A 145 -11.78 -7.97 1.22
C VAL A 145 -11.37 -6.51 1.35
N THR A 146 -10.72 -6.17 2.45
CA THR A 146 -9.96 -4.93 2.61
C THR A 146 -8.63 -5.09 1.89
N VAL A 147 -8.23 -4.10 1.12
CA VAL A 147 -6.92 -4.04 0.44
C VAL A 147 -6.21 -2.80 0.92
N ILE A 148 -5.07 -2.98 1.58
CA ILE A 148 -4.17 -1.91 1.99
C ILE A 148 -2.84 -2.17 1.32
N VAL A 149 -2.42 -1.31 0.41
CA VAL A 149 -1.10 -1.35 -0.23
C VAL A 149 -0.29 -0.18 0.31
N SER A 150 0.96 -0.42 0.65
CA SER A 150 1.82 0.63 1.17
C SER A 150 3.25 0.57 0.63
N SER A 151 3.87 1.74 0.56
CA SER A 151 5.33 1.86 0.50
C SER A 151 5.95 1.58 1.87
N PRO A 152 7.29 1.40 1.96
CA PRO A 152 7.97 1.59 3.24
C PRO A 152 7.88 3.07 3.65
N CYS A 153 8.37 3.39 4.85
CA CYS A 153 8.61 4.78 5.24
C CYS A 153 9.76 5.37 4.40
N LEU A 154 9.52 6.52 3.78
CA LEU A 154 10.39 7.16 2.78
C LEU A 154 10.75 8.59 3.21
N ARG A 155 11.95 9.03 2.83
CA ARG A 155 12.36 10.43 2.93
C ARG A 155 12.09 11.18 1.63
N HIS A 156 11.58 12.40 1.75
CA HIS A 156 11.44 13.30 0.63
C HIS A 156 12.81 13.81 0.15
N PRO A 157 13.11 13.84 -1.17
CA PRO A 157 14.40 14.33 -1.68
C PRO A 157 14.63 15.83 -1.42
N GLY A 158 13.56 16.61 -1.29
CA GLY A 158 13.57 18.04 -0.95
C GLY A 158 13.56 18.35 0.56
N GLU A 159 13.74 17.36 1.42
CA GLU A 159 13.91 17.57 2.87
C GLU A 159 15.17 18.42 3.12
N THR A 160 15.02 19.54 3.82
CA THR A 160 16.18 20.33 4.26
C THR A 160 17.00 19.51 5.25
N ALA A 161 18.30 19.36 4.99
CA ALA A 161 19.22 18.72 5.94
C ALA A 161 19.15 19.43 7.30
N GLN A 162 19.06 18.67 8.39
CA GLN A 162 19.31 19.21 9.72
C GLN A 162 20.77 19.70 9.77
N GLU A 163 20.98 21.00 9.94
CA GLU A 163 22.25 21.48 10.48
C GLU A 163 22.35 20.94 11.91
N THR A 164 23.14 19.89 12.10
CA THR A 164 23.54 19.36 13.42
C THR A 164 24.48 20.30 14.13
#